data_AF-A0A248YQ79-F1
#
_entry.id   AF-A0A248YQ79-F1
#
_cell.length_a   1.000
_cell.length_b   1.000
_cell.length_c   1.000
_cell.angle_alpha   90.00
_cell.angle_beta   90.00
_cell.angle_gamma   90.00
#
_symmetry.space_group_name_H-M   'P 1'
#
loop_
_entity.id
_entity.type
_entity.pdbx_description
1 polymer ?
#
loop_
_entity_poly.entity_id
_entity_poly.type
_entity_poly.pdbx_seq_one_letter_code
_entity_poly.pdbx_strand_id
1 'polypeptide(L)'
;MAHEIGHHLQRDFAGGVYQSRFKDVIEQAATTAGAPAGPWEGWHEEVFADVCSVLLTGPAGALATVEMLRDSTARMFSAGKSYPALVVRRRLMRGVLSAGGLTDAAVPRLPPVLDDGDLGAVDEPLRAAVDPHRAAADRVAAAVMQQPVNGHVLPRLLGWRAQRHTGGGEVQFWRDELLRADAEPLPEELPHTARTVLAGGVAAWQETVRIDDPGAREEARFRLAERLRTLLTKSRSPGKRAGPVAGAAPDATSAPLVGALFNPEIEREI
;
A
#
# COMPACT_ATOMS: atom_id res chain seq x y z
N MET A 1 -0.72 -5.48 7.37
CA MET A 1 0.65 -6.04 7.21
C MET A 1 1.53 -5.17 6.31
N ALA A 2 1.16 -4.87 5.05
CA ALA A 2 2.01 -4.03 4.18
C ALA A 2 2.26 -2.62 4.78
N HIS A 3 1.25 -2.05 5.44
CA HIS A 3 1.38 -0.83 6.24
C HIS A 3 2.44 -0.96 7.36
N GLU A 4 2.33 -1.98 8.22
CA GLU A 4 3.34 -2.27 9.26
C GLU A 4 4.76 -2.47 8.72
N ILE A 5 4.89 -3.15 7.58
CA ILE A 5 6.17 -3.30 6.88
C ILE A 5 6.72 -1.92 6.50
N GLY A 6 5.85 -0.98 6.09
CA GLY A 6 6.22 0.42 5.87
C GLY A 6 6.84 1.09 7.09
N HIS A 7 6.26 0.92 8.29
CA HIS A 7 6.89 1.45 9.52
C HIS A 7 8.27 0.84 9.78
N HIS A 8 8.44 -0.46 9.55
CA HIS A 8 9.76 -1.10 9.67
C HIS A 8 10.76 -0.55 8.66
N LEU A 9 10.37 -0.45 7.38
CA LEU A 9 11.19 0.11 6.31
C LEU A 9 11.62 1.55 6.61
N GLN A 10 10.74 2.37 7.18
CA GLN A 10 11.05 3.75 7.52
C GLN A 10 12.19 3.85 8.54
N ARG A 11 12.16 2.99 9.57
CA ARG A 11 13.19 2.95 10.63
C ARG A 11 14.52 2.43 10.10
N ASP A 12 14.46 1.48 9.18
CA ASP A 12 15.64 0.86 8.59
C ASP A 12 16.29 1.74 7.52
N PHE A 13 15.53 2.60 6.82
CA PHE A 13 16.05 3.47 5.77
C PHE A 13 17.01 4.53 6.32
N ALA A 14 18.25 4.46 5.82
CA ALA A 14 19.34 5.37 6.14
C ALA A 14 19.58 5.52 7.67
N GLY A 15 19.35 4.46 8.45
CA GLY A 15 19.53 4.48 9.90
C GLY A 15 18.67 5.54 10.59
N GLY A 16 17.47 5.82 10.07
CA GLY A 16 16.54 6.82 10.60
C GLY A 16 16.70 8.24 10.05
N VAL A 17 17.81 8.57 9.35
CA VAL A 17 18.02 9.90 8.75
C VAL A 17 16.96 10.25 7.70
N TYR A 18 16.42 9.22 7.03
CA TYR A 18 15.37 9.40 6.06
C TYR A 18 14.07 9.94 6.69
N GLN A 19 13.79 9.59 7.95
CA GLN A 19 12.58 9.99 8.65
C GLN A 19 12.43 11.51 8.76
N SER A 20 13.49 12.21 9.16
CA SER A 20 13.48 13.67 9.32
C SER A 20 13.25 14.38 7.98
N ARG A 21 13.97 13.97 6.93
CA ARG A 21 13.82 14.55 5.60
C ARG A 21 12.45 14.28 5.00
N PHE A 22 11.91 13.07 5.22
CA PHE A 22 10.58 12.70 4.75
C PHE A 22 9.50 13.58 5.37
N LYS A 23 9.60 13.81 6.69
CA LYS A 23 8.73 14.72 7.43
C LYS A 23 8.75 16.14 6.83
N ASP A 24 9.94 16.69 6.57
CA ASP A 24 10.06 18.04 6.01
C ASP A 24 9.42 18.13 4.60
N VAL A 25 9.62 17.11 3.78
CA VAL A 25 9.08 17.05 2.40
C VAL A 25 7.56 17.05 2.39
N ILE A 26 6.92 16.24 3.24
CA ILE A 26 5.45 16.18 3.26
C ILE A 26 4.83 17.45 3.85
N GLU A 27 5.46 18.03 4.87
CA GLU A 27 5.02 19.29 5.49
C GLU A 27 5.13 20.44 4.49
N GLN A 28 6.26 20.54 3.78
CA GLN A 28 6.46 21.54 2.74
C GLN A 28 5.47 21.36 1.58
N ALA A 29 5.26 20.12 1.12
CA ALA A 29 4.32 19.85 0.03
C ALA A 29 2.88 20.22 0.41
N ALA A 30 2.48 19.91 1.65
CA ALA A 30 1.16 20.21 2.16
C ALA A 30 0.90 21.71 2.35
N THR A 31 1.82 22.41 3.00
CA THR A 31 1.71 23.86 3.24
C THR A 31 1.73 24.65 1.94
N THR A 32 2.55 24.24 0.96
CA THR A 32 2.54 24.83 -0.39
C THR A 32 1.21 24.60 -1.12
N ALA A 33 0.47 23.55 -0.78
CA ALA A 33 -0.88 23.30 -1.28
C ALA A 33 -1.98 24.03 -0.49
N GLY A 34 -1.63 24.84 0.53
CA GLY A 34 -2.58 25.60 1.32
C GLY A 34 -3.14 24.88 2.55
N ALA A 35 -2.63 23.70 2.90
CA ALA A 35 -2.99 23.06 4.17
C ALA A 35 -2.32 23.78 5.37
N PRO A 36 -2.96 23.81 6.56
CA PRO A 36 -2.33 24.29 7.77
C PRO A 36 -1.05 23.52 8.10
N ALA A 37 -0.05 24.25 8.62
CA ALA A 37 1.21 23.67 9.06
C ALA A 37 1.06 22.88 10.37
N GLY A 38 1.85 21.82 10.55
CA GLY A 38 1.98 21.03 11.78
C GLY A 38 1.37 19.62 11.72
N PRO A 39 0.09 19.43 11.29
CA PRO A 39 -0.52 18.11 11.26
C PRO A 39 0.24 17.10 10.39
N TRP A 40 0.73 17.52 9.22
CA TRP A 40 1.44 16.62 8.31
C TRP A 40 2.77 16.15 8.88
N GLU A 41 3.51 17.03 9.56
CA GLU A 41 4.67 16.64 10.37
C GLU A 41 4.34 15.52 11.38
N GLY A 42 3.20 15.63 12.08
CA GLY A 42 2.76 14.61 13.05
C GLY A 42 2.32 13.29 12.40
N TRP A 43 1.95 13.32 11.12
CA TRP A 43 1.41 12.17 10.38
C TRP A 43 2.45 11.44 9.51
N HIS A 44 3.70 11.89 9.49
CA HIS A 44 4.70 11.41 8.52
C HIS A 44 4.94 9.90 8.54
N GLU A 45 4.87 9.25 9.71
CA GLU A 45 5.03 7.79 9.81
C GLU A 45 3.86 7.04 9.13
N GLU A 46 2.62 7.47 9.40
CA GLU A 46 1.41 6.90 8.78
C GLU A 46 1.40 7.13 7.27
N VAL A 47 1.77 8.34 6.83
CA VAL A 47 1.88 8.70 5.41
C VAL A 47 2.89 7.80 4.71
N PHE A 48 4.06 7.57 5.31
CA PHE A 48 5.07 6.69 4.75
C PHE A 48 4.59 5.24 4.67
N ALA A 49 3.96 4.73 5.74
CA ALA A 49 3.44 3.38 5.79
C ALA A 49 2.31 3.15 4.79
N ASP A 50 1.43 4.13 4.58
CA ASP A 50 0.40 4.12 3.55
C ASP A 50 0.97 4.09 2.14
N VAL A 51 1.98 4.93 1.86
CA VAL A 51 2.70 4.94 0.58
C VAL A 51 3.35 3.58 0.32
N CYS A 52 4.02 3.00 1.32
CA CYS A 52 4.63 1.67 1.18
C CYS A 52 3.57 0.59 0.95
N SER A 53 2.44 0.64 1.67
CA SER A 53 1.33 -0.31 1.48
C SER A 53 0.85 -0.30 0.02
N VAL A 54 0.65 0.90 -0.54
CA VAL A 54 0.26 1.09 -1.95
C VAL A 54 1.36 0.64 -2.91
N LEU A 55 2.62 0.99 -2.70
CA LEU A 55 3.70 0.58 -3.61
C LEU A 55 3.99 -0.92 -3.57
N LEU A 56 3.70 -1.59 -2.44
CA LEU A 56 3.91 -3.03 -2.29
C LEU A 56 2.74 -3.87 -2.82
N THR A 57 1.50 -3.37 -2.73
CA THR A 57 0.30 -4.18 -3.03
C THR A 57 -0.70 -3.51 -3.98
N GLY A 58 -0.37 -2.31 -4.47
CA GLY A 58 -1.18 -1.52 -5.38
C GLY A 58 -2.54 -1.12 -4.80
N PRO A 59 -3.61 -1.15 -5.63
CA PRO A 59 -4.96 -0.80 -5.18
C PRO A 59 -5.48 -1.67 -4.03
N ALA A 60 -4.96 -2.89 -3.85
CA ALA A 60 -5.36 -3.76 -2.74
C ALA A 60 -4.97 -3.16 -1.37
N GLY A 61 -3.80 -2.53 -1.27
CA GLY A 61 -3.36 -1.85 -0.04
C GLY A 61 -4.25 -0.66 0.29
N ALA A 62 -4.62 0.12 -0.74
CA ALA A 62 -5.54 1.24 -0.57
C ALA A 62 -6.95 0.78 -0.16
N LEU A 63 -7.47 -0.29 -0.77
CA LEU A 63 -8.76 -0.87 -0.42
C LEU A 63 -8.78 -1.37 1.02
N ALA A 64 -7.75 -2.12 1.42
CA ALA A 64 -7.67 -2.69 2.76
C ALA A 64 -7.69 -1.59 3.84
N THR A 65 -6.97 -0.49 3.65
CA THR A 65 -7.00 0.65 4.58
C THR A 65 -8.39 1.29 4.64
N VAL A 66 -9.07 1.46 3.50
CA VAL A 66 -10.43 2.01 3.46
C VAL A 66 -11.43 1.11 4.17
N GLU A 67 -11.37 -0.20 3.96
CA GLU A 67 -12.28 -1.16 4.61
C GLU A 67 -11.99 -1.30 6.11
N MET A 68 -10.72 -1.34 6.51
CA MET A 68 -10.32 -1.48 7.92
C MET A 68 -10.75 -0.27 8.76
N LEU A 69 -10.66 0.92 8.19
CA LEU A 69 -10.98 2.17 8.88
C LEU A 69 -12.42 2.63 8.63
N ARG A 70 -13.22 1.82 7.93
CA ARG A 70 -14.62 2.12 7.68
C ARG A 70 -15.37 2.13 9.01
N ASP A 71 -15.90 3.28 9.35
CA ASP A 71 -16.66 3.54 10.58
C ASP A 71 -17.78 4.54 10.25
N SER A 72 -18.37 5.18 11.26
CA SER A 72 -19.31 6.29 11.04
C SER A 72 -18.64 7.43 10.26
N THR A 73 -19.43 8.14 9.45
CA THR A 73 -18.93 9.24 8.62
C THR A 73 -18.19 10.28 9.44
N ALA A 74 -18.70 10.67 10.60
CA ALA A 74 -18.01 11.60 11.52
C ALA A 74 -16.60 11.13 11.91
N ARG A 75 -16.39 9.83 12.18
CA ARG A 75 -15.07 9.28 12.52
C ARG A 75 -14.13 9.27 11.33
N MET A 76 -14.65 9.10 10.13
CA MET A 76 -13.85 9.12 8.90
C MET A 76 -13.30 10.51 8.57
N PHE A 77 -13.94 11.57 9.08
CA PHE A 77 -13.49 12.97 9.01
C PHE A 77 -12.73 13.41 10.27
N SER A 78 -12.74 12.63 11.34
CA SER A 78 -12.00 12.97 12.55
C SER A 78 -10.51 12.68 12.35
N ALA A 79 -9.69 13.74 12.34
CA ALA A 79 -8.24 13.60 12.35
C ALA A 79 -7.74 13.49 13.80
N GLY A 80 -6.78 12.59 14.02
CA GLY A 80 -6.07 12.48 15.30
C GLY A 80 -4.75 13.27 15.28
N LYS A 81 -4.12 13.40 16.45
CA LYS A 81 -2.79 14.01 16.56
C LYS A 81 -1.75 13.27 15.71
N SER A 82 -1.80 11.93 15.71
CA SER A 82 -0.83 11.07 15.04
C SER A 82 -1.35 10.42 13.76
N TYR A 83 -2.65 10.55 13.47
CA TYR A 83 -3.30 9.86 12.36
C TYR A 83 -4.07 10.85 11.49
N PRO A 84 -3.80 10.94 10.17
CA PRO A 84 -4.65 11.69 9.27
C PRO A 84 -6.07 11.12 9.28
N ALA A 85 -7.06 11.98 9.05
CA ALA A 85 -8.43 11.51 8.80
C ALA A 85 -8.46 10.52 7.63
N LEU A 86 -9.36 9.53 7.69
CA LEU A 86 -9.43 8.46 6.68
C LEU A 86 -9.62 9.02 5.27
N VAL A 87 -10.44 10.06 5.10
CA VAL A 87 -10.65 10.70 3.79
C VAL A 87 -9.36 11.31 3.22
N VAL A 88 -8.44 11.79 4.08
CA VAL A 88 -7.11 12.27 3.66
C VAL A 88 -6.21 11.10 3.28
N ARG A 89 -6.13 10.05 4.12
CA ARG A 89 -5.34 8.83 3.82
C ARG A 89 -5.76 8.22 2.49
N ARG A 90 -7.07 8.10 2.26
CA ARG A 90 -7.63 7.59 1.02
C ARG A 90 -7.26 8.46 -0.18
N ARG A 91 -7.37 9.79 -0.08
CA ARG A 91 -7.00 10.69 -1.17
C ARG A 91 -5.51 10.59 -1.47
N LEU A 92 -4.66 10.59 -0.44
CA LEU A 92 -3.22 10.40 -0.53
C LEU A 92 -2.89 9.09 -1.28
N MET A 93 -3.45 7.96 -0.86
CA MET A 93 -3.21 6.66 -1.51
C MET A 93 -3.62 6.64 -2.99
N ARG A 94 -4.73 7.29 -3.35
CA ARG A 94 -5.13 7.48 -4.76
C ARG A 94 -4.14 8.36 -5.51
N GLY A 95 -3.67 9.44 -4.88
CA GLY A 95 -2.60 10.29 -5.38
C GLY A 95 -1.31 9.51 -5.65
N VAL A 96 -0.94 8.58 -4.76
CA VAL A 96 0.23 7.69 -4.92
C VAL A 96 0.07 6.78 -6.13
N LEU A 97 -1.09 6.13 -6.27
CA LEU A 97 -1.39 5.30 -7.45
C LEU A 97 -1.31 6.11 -8.76
N SER A 98 -1.93 7.30 -8.77
CA SER A 98 -1.92 8.20 -9.93
C SER A 98 -0.51 8.66 -10.28
N ALA A 99 0.26 9.14 -9.31
CA ALA A 99 1.66 9.54 -9.47
C ALA A 99 2.57 8.36 -9.86
N GLY A 100 2.17 7.13 -9.51
CA GLY A 100 2.81 5.89 -9.93
C GLY A 100 2.41 5.41 -11.33
N GLY A 101 1.59 6.18 -12.07
CA GLY A 101 1.15 5.87 -13.43
C GLY A 101 -0.10 5.00 -13.53
N LEU A 102 -0.81 4.75 -12.42
CA LEU A 102 -2.05 3.98 -12.41
C LEU A 102 -3.27 4.91 -12.34
N THR A 103 -3.72 5.37 -13.51
CA THR A 103 -4.90 6.25 -13.63
C THR A 103 -6.22 5.47 -13.68
N ASP A 104 -6.20 4.26 -14.25
CA ASP A 104 -7.33 3.33 -14.30
C ASP A 104 -6.97 2.02 -13.57
N ALA A 105 -7.02 2.06 -12.25
CA ALA A 105 -6.86 0.88 -11.41
C ALA A 105 -8.04 -0.09 -11.66
N ALA A 106 -7.82 -1.07 -12.52
CA ALA A 106 -8.87 -2.05 -12.86
C ALA A 106 -9.00 -3.14 -11.80
N VAL A 107 -7.91 -3.50 -11.10
CA VAL A 107 -7.86 -4.72 -10.26
C VAL A 107 -6.94 -4.55 -9.03
N PRO A 108 -7.46 -4.66 -7.77
CA PRO A 108 -8.87 -4.60 -7.40
C PRO A 108 -9.48 -3.22 -7.67
N ARG A 109 -10.80 -3.18 -7.83
CA ARG A 109 -11.52 -1.91 -8.03
C ARG A 109 -11.60 -1.20 -6.70
N LEU A 110 -11.12 0.05 -6.65
CA LEU A 110 -11.39 0.88 -5.49
C LEU A 110 -12.88 1.26 -5.50
N PRO A 111 -13.58 1.27 -4.34
CA PRO A 111 -14.93 1.79 -4.28
C PRO A 111 -14.96 3.23 -4.82
N PRO A 112 -16.10 3.71 -5.32
CA PRO A 112 -16.26 5.13 -5.65
C PRO A 112 -15.94 5.99 -4.42
N VAL A 113 -15.62 7.26 -4.64
CA VAL A 113 -15.35 8.23 -3.56
C VAL A 113 -16.46 8.06 -2.51
N LEU A 114 -16.07 8.01 -1.23
CA LEU A 114 -17.04 7.96 -0.14
C LEU A 114 -17.85 9.21 -0.33
N ASP A 115 -19.12 9.04 -0.66
CA ASP A 115 -19.91 10.16 -1.08
C ASP A 115 -19.96 11.13 0.10
N ASP A 116 -19.47 12.35 -0.11
CA ASP A 116 -19.56 13.40 0.91
C ASP A 116 -21.03 13.68 1.26
N GLY A 117 -21.97 13.19 0.44
CA GLY A 117 -23.42 13.39 0.51
C GLY A 117 -24.12 12.84 1.76
N ASP A 118 -23.50 11.93 2.52
CA ASP A 118 -24.11 11.40 3.77
C ASP A 118 -23.78 12.23 5.01
N LEU A 119 -22.93 13.26 4.91
CA LEU A 119 -22.68 14.18 6.02
C LEU A 119 -23.84 15.17 6.16
N GLY A 120 -24.41 15.24 7.36
CA GLY A 120 -25.42 16.23 7.70
C GLY A 120 -24.80 17.61 8.00
N ALA A 121 -25.64 18.63 8.14
CA ALA A 121 -25.20 19.99 8.51
C ALA A 121 -24.40 20.02 9.83
N VAL A 122 -24.63 19.04 10.72
CA VAL A 122 -23.91 18.89 12.00
C VAL A 122 -22.43 18.54 11.82
N ASP A 123 -22.06 17.95 10.68
CA ASP A 123 -20.69 17.51 10.41
C ASP A 123 -19.88 18.51 9.57
N GLU A 124 -20.49 19.62 9.14
CA GLU A 124 -19.84 20.64 8.30
C GLU A 124 -18.54 21.20 8.91
N PRO A 125 -18.43 21.42 10.25
CA PRO A 125 -17.16 21.83 10.84
C PRO A 125 -16.04 20.78 10.67
N LEU A 126 -16.37 19.49 10.72
CA LEU A 126 -15.39 18.41 10.51
C LEU A 126 -14.93 18.40 9.04
N ARG A 127 -15.85 18.58 8.10
CA ARG A 127 -15.53 18.71 6.67
C ARG A 127 -14.60 19.89 6.41
N ALA A 128 -14.98 21.08 6.88
CA ALA A 128 -14.21 22.31 6.70
C ALA A 128 -12.79 22.20 7.29
N ALA A 129 -12.62 21.50 8.41
CA ALA A 129 -11.31 21.25 9.01
C ALA A 129 -10.43 20.30 8.19
N VAL A 130 -11.02 19.32 7.51
CA VAL A 130 -10.29 18.28 6.77
C VAL A 130 -10.01 18.66 5.32
N ASP A 131 -10.87 19.47 4.72
CA ASP A 131 -10.81 19.81 3.29
C ASP A 131 -9.46 20.35 2.80
N PRO A 132 -8.79 21.28 3.53
CA PRO A 132 -7.46 21.74 3.13
C PRO A 132 -6.44 20.60 3.08
N HIS A 133 -6.47 19.67 4.04
CA HIS A 133 -5.59 18.50 4.05
C HIS A 133 -5.95 17.52 2.94
N ARG A 134 -7.24 17.28 2.70
CA ARG A 134 -7.72 16.44 1.59
C ARG A 134 -7.26 16.98 0.24
N ALA A 135 -7.37 18.30 0.02
CA ALA A 135 -6.92 18.95 -1.20
C ALA A 135 -5.40 18.89 -1.38
N ALA A 136 -4.63 18.99 -0.29
CA ALA A 136 -3.18 18.90 -0.32
C ALA A 136 -2.63 17.49 -0.59
N ALA A 137 -3.43 16.44 -0.34
CA ALA A 137 -2.97 15.05 -0.36
C ALA A 137 -2.37 14.60 -1.70
N ASP A 138 -2.86 15.09 -2.84
CA ASP A 138 -2.27 14.73 -4.15
C ASP A 138 -0.88 15.33 -4.34
N ARG A 139 -0.67 16.57 -3.88
CA ARG A 139 0.63 17.22 -3.95
C ARG A 139 1.64 16.54 -3.03
N VAL A 140 1.20 16.14 -1.84
CA VAL A 140 2.01 15.32 -0.92
C VAL A 140 2.37 13.99 -1.56
N ALA A 141 1.40 13.28 -2.16
CA ALA A 141 1.66 12.02 -2.84
C ALA A 141 2.71 12.19 -3.96
N ALA A 142 2.55 13.21 -4.82
CA ALA A 142 3.51 13.49 -5.89
C ALA A 142 4.92 13.79 -5.36
N ALA A 143 5.03 14.61 -4.30
CA ALA A 143 6.31 14.94 -3.68
C ALA A 143 7.01 13.71 -3.09
N VAL A 144 6.27 12.89 -2.35
CA VAL A 144 6.79 11.64 -1.76
C VAL A 144 7.29 10.67 -2.82
N MET A 145 6.56 10.53 -3.92
CA MET A 145 6.93 9.62 -5.02
C MET A 145 8.23 10.01 -5.72
N GLN A 146 8.63 11.28 -5.62
CA GLN A 146 9.87 11.80 -6.22
C GLN A 146 10.99 12.00 -5.20
N GLN A 147 10.73 11.79 -3.91
CA GLN A 147 11.73 12.01 -2.87
C GLN A 147 12.83 10.93 -2.96
N PRO A 148 14.11 11.32 -3.13
CA PRO A 148 15.19 10.35 -3.18
C PRO A 148 15.53 9.80 -1.79
N VAL A 149 15.80 8.49 -1.76
CA VAL A 149 16.33 7.71 -0.65
C VAL A 149 17.62 7.06 -1.16
N ASN A 150 18.78 7.49 -0.65
CA ASN A 150 20.09 7.01 -1.12
C ASN A 150 20.26 7.02 -2.65
N GLY A 151 19.76 8.06 -3.33
CA GLY A 151 19.88 8.22 -4.78
C GLY A 151 18.78 7.53 -5.61
N HIS A 152 17.84 6.82 -4.99
CA HIS A 152 16.73 6.16 -5.67
C HIS A 152 15.37 6.66 -5.14
N VAL A 153 14.34 6.66 -5.98
CA VAL A 153 12.97 6.99 -5.53
C VAL A 153 12.26 5.75 -4.95
N LEU A 154 11.33 5.96 -4.02
CA LEU A 154 10.57 4.89 -3.35
C LEU A 154 9.93 3.87 -4.32
N PRO A 155 9.29 4.28 -5.44
CA PRO A 155 8.71 3.31 -6.38
C PRO A 155 9.74 2.31 -6.92
N ARG A 156 10.95 2.77 -7.25
CA ARG A 156 12.03 1.89 -7.72
C ARG A 156 12.47 0.95 -6.61
N LEU A 157 12.68 1.46 -5.40
CA LEU A 157 13.09 0.66 -4.24
C LEU A 157 12.05 -0.39 -3.83
N LEU A 158 10.77 -0.16 -4.08
CA LEU A 158 9.73 -1.12 -3.73
C LEU A 158 9.34 -2.04 -4.92
N GLY A 159 9.99 -1.84 -6.08
CA GLY A 159 9.73 -2.61 -7.28
C GLY A 159 8.36 -2.35 -7.89
N TRP A 160 7.82 -1.15 -7.70
CA TRP A 160 6.51 -0.73 -8.20
C TRP A 160 6.45 -0.75 -9.72
N ARG A 161 5.34 -1.29 -10.26
CA ARG A 161 5.03 -1.30 -11.70
C ARG A 161 3.52 -1.19 -11.89
N ALA A 162 3.06 -0.08 -12.48
CA ALA A 162 1.63 0.15 -12.70
C ALA A 162 0.98 -0.94 -13.56
N GLN A 163 1.69 -1.46 -14.57
CA GLN A 163 1.22 -2.47 -15.52
C GLN A 163 0.79 -3.79 -14.83
N ARG A 164 1.27 -4.08 -13.61
CA ARG A 164 0.81 -5.25 -12.85
C ARG A 164 -0.64 -5.15 -12.41
N HIS A 165 -1.14 -3.92 -12.27
CA HIS A 165 -2.45 -3.60 -11.69
C HIS A 165 -3.48 -3.15 -12.72
N THR A 166 -3.16 -3.22 -14.02
CA THR A 166 -4.08 -2.91 -15.13
C THR A 166 -4.87 -4.15 -15.55
N GLY A 167 -5.84 -3.97 -16.45
CA GLY A 167 -6.47 -5.09 -17.15
C GLY A 167 -5.43 -5.90 -17.93
N GLY A 168 -5.44 -7.22 -17.78
CA GLY A 168 -4.45 -8.15 -18.34
C GLY A 168 -3.11 -8.20 -17.58
N GLY A 169 -2.95 -7.42 -16.50
CA GLY A 169 -1.75 -7.44 -15.66
C GLY A 169 -1.67 -8.66 -14.74
N GLU A 170 -0.55 -8.80 -14.04
CA GLU A 170 -0.28 -9.94 -13.14
C GLU A 170 -1.34 -10.07 -12.02
N VAL A 171 -1.86 -8.97 -11.47
CA VAL A 171 -2.90 -9.03 -10.42
C VAL A 171 -4.20 -9.61 -10.97
N GLN A 172 -4.56 -9.28 -12.22
CA GLN A 172 -5.70 -9.89 -12.88
C GLN A 172 -5.47 -11.38 -13.10
N PHE A 173 -4.28 -11.76 -13.59
CA PHE A 173 -3.92 -13.17 -13.77
C PHE A 173 -4.12 -13.96 -12.47
N TRP A 174 -3.58 -13.48 -11.34
CA TRP A 174 -3.75 -14.17 -10.07
C TRP A 174 -5.18 -14.20 -9.55
N ARG A 175 -5.96 -13.13 -9.79
CA ARG A 175 -7.41 -13.16 -9.50
C ARG A 175 -8.08 -14.30 -10.24
N ASP A 176 -7.84 -14.40 -11.54
CA ASP A 176 -8.49 -15.37 -12.42
C ASP A 176 -8.07 -16.81 -12.05
N GLU A 177 -6.78 -17.03 -11.79
CA GLU A 177 -6.25 -18.31 -11.30
C GLU A 177 -6.84 -18.74 -9.95
N LEU A 178 -7.03 -17.80 -9.01
CA LEU A 178 -7.62 -18.11 -7.71
C LEU A 178 -9.10 -18.47 -7.80
N LEU A 179 -9.84 -17.89 -8.76
CA LEU A 179 -11.26 -18.15 -8.97
C LEU A 179 -11.54 -19.42 -9.82
N ARG A 180 -10.54 -19.93 -10.53
CA ARG A 180 -10.67 -21.07 -11.45
C ARG A 180 -11.05 -22.38 -10.74
N ALA A 181 -12.17 -23.00 -11.09
CA ALA A 181 -12.68 -24.16 -10.35
C ALA A 181 -11.96 -25.49 -10.64
N ASP A 182 -11.34 -25.63 -11.82
CA ASP A 182 -10.88 -26.91 -12.38
C ASP A 182 -9.41 -27.23 -12.13
N ALA A 183 -8.64 -26.32 -11.54
CA ALA A 183 -7.22 -26.55 -11.27
C ALA A 183 -6.69 -25.69 -10.12
N GLU A 184 -5.60 -26.16 -9.52
CA GLU A 184 -4.87 -25.43 -8.50
C GLU A 184 -3.84 -24.47 -9.12
N PRO A 185 -3.73 -23.24 -8.59
CA PRO A 185 -2.74 -22.29 -9.07
C PRO A 185 -1.32 -22.79 -8.78
N LEU A 186 -0.44 -22.68 -9.77
CA LEU A 186 0.96 -23.04 -9.62
C LEU A 186 1.72 -21.91 -8.89
N PRO A 187 2.50 -22.20 -7.84
CA PRO A 187 3.31 -21.19 -7.16
C PRO A 187 4.47 -20.72 -8.03
N GLU A 188 4.83 -19.44 -7.90
CA GLU A 188 6.08 -18.88 -8.43
C GLU A 188 6.90 -18.31 -7.26
N GLU A 189 8.22 -18.40 -7.35
CA GLU A 189 9.14 -18.02 -6.26
C GLU A 189 9.77 -16.62 -6.44
N LEU A 190 9.24 -15.80 -7.36
CA LEU A 190 9.79 -14.47 -7.59
C LEU A 190 9.51 -13.55 -6.38
N PRO A 191 10.42 -12.62 -6.03
CA PRO A 191 10.28 -11.76 -4.83
C PRO A 191 9.02 -10.89 -4.75
N HIS A 192 8.33 -10.68 -5.88
CA HIS A 192 7.08 -9.92 -5.95
C HIS A 192 5.84 -10.82 -5.99
N THR A 193 5.96 -12.12 -6.32
CA THR A 193 4.82 -13.02 -6.52
C THR A 193 3.89 -13.04 -5.32
N ALA A 194 4.40 -13.24 -4.10
CA ALA A 194 3.54 -13.27 -2.91
C ALA A 194 2.69 -11.99 -2.74
N ARG A 195 3.23 -10.83 -3.11
CA ARG A 195 2.51 -9.54 -3.03
C ARG A 195 1.45 -9.43 -4.13
N THR A 196 1.80 -9.85 -5.35
CA THR A 196 0.85 -9.87 -6.47
C THR A 196 -0.27 -10.87 -6.25
N VAL A 197 0.03 -12.07 -5.74
CA VAL A 197 -0.95 -13.09 -5.32
C VAL A 197 -1.89 -12.53 -4.26
N LEU A 198 -1.35 -11.83 -3.24
CA LEU A 198 -2.18 -11.20 -2.22
C LEU A 198 -3.13 -10.16 -2.83
N ALA A 199 -2.63 -9.30 -3.72
CA ALA A 199 -3.45 -8.32 -4.42
C ALA A 199 -4.52 -8.98 -5.31
N GLY A 200 -4.17 -10.08 -6.00
CA GLY A 200 -5.08 -10.89 -6.80
C GLY A 200 -6.15 -11.55 -5.92
N GLY A 201 -5.79 -12.00 -4.72
CA GLY A 201 -6.71 -12.54 -3.72
C GLY A 201 -7.74 -11.52 -3.24
N VAL A 202 -7.31 -10.27 -3.00
CA VAL A 202 -8.24 -9.17 -2.67
C VAL A 202 -9.20 -8.91 -3.82
N ALA A 203 -8.73 -8.94 -5.07
CA ALA A 203 -9.59 -8.81 -6.23
C ALA A 203 -10.56 -10.00 -6.40
N ALA A 204 -10.09 -11.23 -6.15
CA ALA A 204 -10.92 -12.44 -6.20
C ALA A 204 -12.01 -12.42 -5.10
N TRP A 205 -11.67 -11.88 -3.93
CA TRP A 205 -12.65 -11.65 -2.87
C TRP A 205 -13.75 -10.68 -3.31
N GLN A 206 -13.42 -9.59 -4.01
CA GLN A 206 -14.42 -8.64 -4.52
C GLN A 206 -15.40 -9.28 -5.51
N GLU A 207 -14.97 -10.26 -6.32
CA GLU A 207 -15.88 -11.02 -7.18
C GLU A 207 -16.69 -12.03 -6.36
N THR A 208 -16.05 -12.72 -5.41
CA THR A 208 -16.69 -13.70 -4.54
C THR A 208 -17.86 -13.10 -3.76
N VAL A 209 -17.72 -11.89 -3.20
CA VAL A 209 -18.80 -11.24 -2.43
C VAL A 209 -20.01 -10.84 -3.27
N ARG A 210 -19.87 -10.79 -4.60
CA ARG A 210 -20.97 -10.48 -5.55
C ARG A 210 -21.76 -11.72 -5.98
N ILE A 211 -21.36 -12.92 -5.56
CA ILE A 211 -22.15 -14.13 -5.82
C ILE A 211 -23.48 -14.01 -5.06
N ASP A 212 -24.59 -14.07 -5.80
CA ASP A 212 -25.94 -13.92 -5.24
C ASP A 212 -26.32 -15.07 -4.30
N ASP A 213 -26.10 -16.32 -4.77
CA ASP A 213 -26.41 -17.52 -4.00
C ASP A 213 -25.52 -17.62 -2.74
N PRO A 214 -26.11 -17.62 -1.52
CA PRO A 214 -25.34 -17.64 -0.29
C PRO A 214 -24.47 -18.89 -0.12
N GLY A 215 -24.93 -20.05 -0.60
CA GLY A 215 -24.20 -21.32 -0.48
C GLY A 215 -22.96 -21.34 -1.37
N ALA A 216 -23.13 -21.01 -2.66
CA ALA A 216 -22.05 -20.89 -3.62
C ALA A 216 -21.05 -19.79 -3.22
N ARG A 217 -21.53 -18.68 -2.64
CA ARG A 217 -20.67 -17.64 -2.10
C ARG A 217 -19.80 -18.18 -0.96
N GLU A 218 -20.38 -18.88 0.00
CA GLU A 218 -19.62 -19.43 1.13
C GLU A 218 -18.60 -20.49 0.68
N GLU A 219 -18.99 -21.37 -0.24
CA GLU A 219 -18.08 -22.35 -0.85
C GLU A 219 -16.90 -21.65 -1.56
N ALA A 220 -17.18 -20.63 -2.37
CA ALA A 220 -16.15 -19.85 -3.05
C ALA A 220 -15.21 -19.13 -2.07
N ARG A 221 -15.74 -18.59 -0.96
CA ARG A 221 -14.92 -17.99 0.11
C ARG A 221 -13.98 -18.99 0.75
N PHE A 222 -14.50 -20.17 1.11
CA PHE A 222 -13.70 -21.23 1.71
C PHE A 222 -12.57 -21.67 0.76
N ARG A 223 -12.91 -21.94 -0.51
CA ARG A 223 -11.94 -22.29 -1.56
C ARG A 223 -10.87 -21.21 -1.76
N LEU A 224 -11.26 -19.93 -1.84
CA LEU A 224 -10.33 -18.82 -1.98
C LEU A 224 -9.36 -18.74 -0.78
N ALA A 225 -9.87 -18.90 0.45
CA ALA A 225 -9.06 -18.85 1.65
C ALA A 225 -8.03 -20.00 1.73
N GLU A 226 -8.44 -21.23 1.42
CA GLU A 226 -7.54 -22.40 1.38
C GLU A 226 -6.42 -22.23 0.34
N ARG A 227 -6.80 -21.77 -0.87
CA ARG A 227 -5.83 -21.54 -1.95
C ARG A 227 -4.83 -20.45 -1.63
N LEU A 228 -5.29 -19.31 -1.11
CA LEU A 228 -4.40 -18.23 -0.70
C LEU A 228 -3.41 -18.69 0.37
N ARG A 229 -3.88 -19.44 1.37
CA ARG A 229 -3.00 -19.96 2.44
C ARG A 229 -1.89 -20.86 1.87
N THR A 230 -2.26 -21.74 0.96
CA THR A 230 -1.33 -22.67 0.30
C THR A 230 -0.35 -21.91 -0.60
N LEU A 231 -0.88 -21.07 -1.49
CA LEU A 231 -0.10 -20.35 -2.50
C LEU A 231 0.86 -19.35 -1.85
N LEU A 232 0.41 -18.53 -0.90
CA LEU A 232 1.28 -17.57 -0.19
C LEU A 232 2.38 -18.24 0.64
N THR A 233 2.21 -19.50 1.01
CA THR A 233 3.27 -20.27 1.70
C THR A 233 4.31 -20.77 0.71
N LYS A 234 3.87 -21.23 -0.47
CA LYS A 234 4.74 -21.76 -1.53
C LYS A 234 5.42 -20.67 -2.36
N SER A 235 4.78 -19.52 -2.56
CA SER A 235 5.32 -18.37 -3.32
C SER A 235 6.27 -17.48 -2.51
N ARG A 236 6.76 -17.95 -1.36
CA ARG A 236 7.76 -17.21 -0.57
C ARG A 236 9.11 -17.37 -1.25
N SER A 237 9.88 -16.28 -1.35
CA SER A 237 11.26 -16.38 -1.84
C SER A 237 12.03 -17.40 -1.00
N PRO A 238 12.85 -18.26 -1.62
CA PRO A 238 13.67 -19.22 -0.90
C PRO A 238 14.63 -18.51 0.05
N GLY A 239 14.91 -19.16 1.19
CA GLY A 239 15.83 -18.69 2.22
C GLY A 239 15.15 -18.11 3.47
N LYS A 240 15.91 -17.99 4.57
CA LYS A 240 15.48 -17.29 5.78
C LYS A 240 15.90 -15.82 5.68
N ARG A 241 14.92 -14.91 5.66
CA ARG A 241 15.16 -13.47 5.91
C ARG A 241 15.25 -13.20 7.42
N ALA A 242 16.03 -14.00 8.14
CA ALA A 242 16.38 -13.64 9.50
C ALA A 242 17.48 -12.58 9.42
N GLY A 243 17.30 -11.46 10.13
CA GLY A 243 18.44 -10.59 10.41
C GLY A 243 19.56 -11.38 11.09
N PRO A 244 20.82 -10.91 11.03
CA PRO A 244 21.89 -11.55 11.77
C PRO A 244 21.45 -11.75 13.23
N VAL A 245 21.64 -12.96 13.76
CA VAL A 245 21.28 -13.28 15.14
C VAL A 245 22.05 -12.31 16.04
N ALA A 246 21.32 -11.49 16.80
CA ALA A 246 21.91 -10.51 17.72
C ALA A 246 22.87 -11.24 18.68
N GLY A 247 24.18 -11.03 18.50
CA GLY A 247 25.23 -11.74 19.23
C GLY A 247 26.39 -12.23 18.35
N ALA A 248 26.19 -12.36 17.03
CA ALA A 248 27.33 -12.45 16.12
C ALA A 248 27.96 -11.06 16.02
N ALA A 249 29.23 -10.92 16.41
CA ALA A 249 29.99 -9.69 16.18
C ALA A 249 29.85 -9.33 14.68
N PRO A 250 29.59 -8.05 14.35
CA PRO A 250 29.42 -7.65 12.96
C PRO A 250 30.70 -8.02 12.21
N ASP A 251 30.59 -9.00 11.31
CA ASP A 251 31.64 -9.28 10.35
C ASP A 251 31.81 -7.99 9.54
N ALA A 252 33.03 -7.46 9.46
CA ALA A 252 33.32 -6.19 8.78
C ALA A 252 32.97 -6.21 7.28
N THR A 253 32.52 -7.36 6.78
CA THR A 253 32.04 -7.62 5.42
C THR A 253 30.51 -7.63 5.27
N SER A 254 29.73 -7.50 6.35
CA SER A 254 28.26 -7.52 6.25
C SER A 254 27.75 -6.23 5.58
N ALA A 255 27.48 -6.31 4.28
CA ALA A 255 26.83 -5.22 3.55
C ALA A 255 25.46 -4.90 4.19
N PRO A 256 25.09 -3.61 4.33
CA PRO A 256 23.79 -3.22 4.88
C PRO A 256 22.65 -3.90 4.10
N LEU A 257 21.51 -4.14 4.77
CA LEU A 257 20.30 -4.80 4.24
C LEU A 257 19.88 -4.33 2.83
N VAL A 258 20.25 -3.11 2.47
CA VAL A 258 20.14 -2.51 1.14
C VAL A 258 20.78 -3.40 0.06
N GLY A 259 21.98 -3.96 0.27
CA GLY A 259 22.65 -4.80 -0.73
C GLY A 259 21.94 -6.15 -1.01
N ALA A 260 21.23 -6.69 -0.01
CA ALA A 260 20.48 -7.95 -0.17
C ALA A 260 19.09 -7.75 -0.81
N LEU A 261 18.48 -6.57 -0.63
CA LEU A 261 17.20 -6.22 -1.26
C LEU A 261 17.38 -5.63 -2.67
N PHE A 262 18.55 -5.06 -2.97
CA PHE A 262 18.85 -4.32 -4.20
C PHE A 262 20.10 -4.86 -4.89
N ASN A 263 20.16 -6.17 -5.13
CA ASN A 263 21.26 -6.74 -5.91
C ASN A 263 21.25 -6.16 -7.34
N PRO A 264 22.27 -5.39 -7.76
CA PRO A 264 22.33 -4.76 -9.08
C PRO A 264 22.40 -5.77 -10.24
N GLU A 265 22.73 -7.04 -9.99
CA GLU A 265 22.65 -8.10 -11.02
C GLU A 265 21.20 -8.45 -11.36
N ILE A 266 20.29 -8.41 -10.38
CA ILE A 266 18.84 -8.57 -10.61
C ILE A 266 18.26 -7.36 -11.36
N GLU A 267 18.88 -6.18 -11.25
CA GLU A 267 18.49 -4.99 -12.02
C GLU A 267 18.98 -4.99 -13.48
N ARG A 268 19.96 -5.84 -13.86
CA ARG A 268 20.45 -5.91 -15.26
C ARG A 268 19.70 -6.91 -16.14
N GLU A 269 19.00 -7.86 -15.53
CA GLU A 269 18.21 -8.88 -16.24
C GLU A 269 16.72 -8.49 -16.40
N ILE A 270 16.35 -7.26 -16.01
CA ILE A 270 15.01 -6.69 -16.18
C ILE A 270 15.07 -5.36 -16.92
#